data_AF-A0A1Y1YYP9-F1
#
_entry.id   AF-A0A1Y1YYP9-F1
#
_cell.length_a   1.000
_cell.length_b   1.000
_cell.length_c   1.000
_cell.angle_alpha   90.00
_cell.angle_beta   90.00
_cell.angle_gamma   90.00
#
_symmetry.space_group_name_H-M   'P 1'
#
loop_
_entity.id
_entity.type
_entity.pdbx_description
1 polymer ?
#
loop_
_entity_poly.entity_id
_entity_poly.type
_entity_poly.pdbx_seq_one_letter_code
_entity_poly.pdbx_strand_id
1 'polypeptide(L)'
;MYASLVPANPSDTTQLSPRSLTGTLASSLYKLKDVDNTDGGFFVFSDVSVRVEGQFRLQFSLFEIISQSAVPLATAYSDVFTVYPPKLFPGMAESTFLSRSFSDQGVRIRIRKEHRSKV
;
A
#
# COMPACT_ATOMS: atom_id res chain seq x y z
N MET A 1 -0.97 8.54 7.90
CA MET A 1 0.10 7.53 7.79
C MET A 1 0.85 7.72 6.48
N TYR A 2 2.17 7.57 6.47
CA TYR A 2 3.02 7.75 5.29
C TYR A 2 3.70 6.42 4.93
N ALA A 3 3.78 6.10 3.63
CA ALA A 3 4.45 4.91 3.12
C ALA A 3 5.81 5.27 2.52
N SER A 4 6.85 4.50 2.89
CA SER A 4 8.18 4.57 2.30
C SER A 4 8.65 3.18 1.88
N LEU A 5 9.58 3.12 0.92
CA LEU A 5 10.14 1.87 0.42
C LEU A 5 11.43 1.55 1.18
N VAL A 6 11.58 0.31 1.63
CA VAL A 6 12.80 -0.19 2.27
C VAL A 6 13.25 -1.50 1.65
N PRO A 7 14.56 -1.83 1.69
CA PRO A 7 15.06 -3.13 1.24
C PRO A 7 14.38 -4.30 1.97
N ALA A 8 14.22 -5.44 1.31
CA ALA A 8 13.60 -6.62 1.92
C ALA A 8 14.42 -7.18 3.11
N ASN A 9 15.75 -7.14 2.97
CA ASN A 9 16.69 -7.54 4.02
C ASN A 9 17.26 -6.30 4.74
N PRO A 10 17.18 -6.24 6.09
CA PRO A 10 17.70 -5.10 6.85
C PRO A 10 19.21 -4.90 6.74
N SER A 11 19.96 -5.96 6.40
CA SER A 11 21.40 -5.92 6.16
C SER A 11 21.78 -5.31 4.81
N ASP A 12 20.80 -5.11 3.92
CA ASP A 12 21.02 -4.60 2.58
C ASP A 12 21.09 -3.07 2.63
N THR A 13 22.31 -2.53 2.55
CA THR A 13 22.58 -1.08 2.66
C THR A 13 22.29 -0.33 1.36
N THR A 14 21.62 -0.97 0.40
CA THR A 14 21.27 -0.39 -0.89
C THR A 14 20.48 0.91 -0.68
N GLN A 15 21.12 2.04 -1.00
CA GLN A 15 20.47 3.36 -0.90
C GLN A 15 19.41 3.49 -1.99
N LEU A 16 18.14 3.45 -1.58
CA LEU A 16 17.03 3.69 -2.49
C LEU A 16 16.90 5.19 -2.77
N SER A 17 16.81 5.54 -4.05
CA SER A 17 16.50 6.90 -4.45
C SER A 17 15.12 7.29 -3.90
N PRO A 18 14.91 8.54 -3.42
CA PRO A 18 13.59 9.03 -3.03
C PRO A 18 12.54 8.93 -4.14
N ARG A 19 12.97 8.85 -5.40
CA ARG A 19 12.09 8.71 -6.58
C ARG A 19 11.72 7.26 -6.89
N SER A 20 12.21 6.29 -6.11
CA SER A 20 11.92 4.87 -6.33
C SER A 20 10.47 4.53 -6.03
N LEU A 21 9.84 5.24 -5.08
CA LEU A 21 8.42 5.13 -4.75
C LEU A 21 7.67 6.36 -5.27
N THR A 22 6.51 6.17 -5.89
CA THR A 22 5.70 7.24 -6.49
C THR A 22 4.21 6.96 -6.33
N GLY A 23 3.38 7.97 -6.60
CA GLY A 23 1.93 7.94 -6.38
C GLY A 23 1.53 8.68 -5.10
N THR A 24 0.42 8.25 -4.50
CA THR A 24 -0.13 8.80 -3.27
C THR A 24 0.45 8.07 -2.06
N LEU A 25 1.52 8.64 -1.48
CA LEU A 25 2.28 8.02 -0.39
C LEU A 25 1.79 8.38 1.01
N ALA A 26 0.81 9.26 1.11
CA ALA A 26 0.17 9.64 2.38
C ALA A 26 -1.30 9.21 2.35
N SER A 27 -1.74 8.54 3.42
CA SER A 27 -3.14 8.22 3.66
C SER A 27 -3.61 8.90 4.94
N SER A 28 -4.78 9.52 4.88
CA SER A 28 -5.56 9.89 6.06
C SER A 28 -6.26 8.65 6.65
N LEU A 29 -6.80 8.81 7.85
CA LEU A 29 -7.63 7.80 8.49
C LEU A 29 -9.01 7.77 7.82
N TYR A 30 -9.42 6.59 7.37
CA TYR A 30 -10.78 6.31 6.92
C TYR A 30 -11.52 5.58 8.04
N LYS A 31 -12.70 6.08 8.42
CA LYS A 31 -13.63 5.34 9.25
C LYS A 31 -14.48 4.44 8.34
N LEU A 32 -14.26 3.14 8.39
CA LEU A 32 -14.92 2.15 7.53
C LEU A 32 -15.42 0.99 8.38
N LYS A 33 -16.37 0.25 7.83
CA LYS A 33 -16.80 -1.04 8.34
C LYS A 33 -15.89 -2.14 7.84
N ASP A 34 -15.39 -2.96 8.76
CA ASP A 34 -14.60 -4.14 8.43
C ASP A 34 -15.50 -5.32 7.99
N VAL A 35 -14.89 -6.47 7.70
CA VAL A 35 -15.54 -7.70 7.24
C VAL A 35 -16.55 -8.27 8.24
N ASP A 36 -16.43 -7.91 9.52
CA ASP A 36 -17.35 -8.29 10.61
C ASP A 36 -18.43 -7.21 10.87
N ASN A 37 -18.52 -6.21 9.99
CA ASN A 37 -19.46 -5.08 10.07
C ASN A 37 -19.24 -4.16 11.29
N THR A 38 -18.06 -4.23 11.93
CA THR A 38 -17.66 -3.29 12.98
C THR A 38 -16.95 -2.07 12.42
N ASP A 39 -17.16 -0.90 13.04
CA ASP A 39 -16.46 0.33 12.67
C ASP A 39 -14.98 0.26 13.07
N GLY A 40 -14.09 0.49 12.12
CA GLY A 40 -12.64 0.53 12.32
C GLY A 40 -11.98 1.73 11.65
N GLY A 41 -10.71 1.95 12.01
CA GLY A 41 -9.86 2.98 11.44
C GLY A 41 -8.83 2.40 10.48
N PHE A 42 -8.88 2.79 9.21
CA PHE A 42 -8.04 2.22 8.16
C PHE A 42 -7.23 3.30 7.42
N PHE A 43 -5.99 2.95 7.06
CA PHE A 43 -5.17 3.73 6.15
C PHE A 43 -5.01 2.94 4.85
N VAL A 44 -5.37 3.54 3.71
CA VAL A 44 -5.46 2.83 2.43
C VAL A 44 -4.52 3.46 1.42
N PHE A 45 -3.65 2.64 0.84
CA PHE A 45 -2.66 3.04 -0.17
C PHE A 45 -2.98 2.39 -1.52
N SER A 46 -3.94 2.96 -2.25
CA SER A 46 -4.46 2.39 -3.52
C SER A 46 -3.69 2.84 -4.77
N ASP A 47 -2.82 3.84 -4.63
CA ASP A 47 -2.03 4.44 -5.71
C ASP A 47 -0.56 4.53 -5.28
N VAL A 48 0.13 3.39 -5.31
CA VAL A 48 1.55 3.28 -5.01
C VAL A 48 2.24 2.52 -6.13
N SER A 49 3.35 3.04 -6.61
CA SER A 49 4.16 2.39 -7.65
C SER A 49 5.64 2.45 -7.31
N VAL A 50 6.36 1.38 -7.62
CA VAL A 50 7.82 1.28 -7.46
C VAL A 50 8.47 1.26 -8.84
N ARG A 51 9.51 2.08 -9.04
CA ARG A 51 10.19 2.27 -10.33
C ARG A 51 11.45 1.43 -10.51
N VAL A 52 11.85 0.69 -9.48
CA VAL A 52 13.09 -0.08 -9.45
C VAL A 52 12.75 -1.54 -9.19
N GLU A 53 13.31 -2.43 -9.99
CA GLU A 53 13.15 -3.88 -9.85
C GLU A 53 13.84 -4.39 -8.58
N GLY A 54 13.31 -5.45 -7.99
CA GLY A 54 13.90 -6.06 -6.79
C GLY A 54 12.87 -6.54 -5.77
N GLN A 55 13.35 -6.81 -4.56
CA GLN A 55 12.53 -7.24 -3.43
C GLN A 55 12.56 -6.19 -2.33
N PHE A 56 11.38 -5.78 -1.89
CA PHE A 56 11.22 -4.66 -0.97
C PHE A 56 10.13 -4.92 0.07
N ARG A 57 10.08 -4.05 1.07
CA ARG A 57 8.93 -3.89 1.97
C ARG A 57 8.46 -2.44 1.90
N LEU A 58 7.17 -2.22 2.17
CA LEU A 58 6.66 -0.91 2.51
C LEU A 58 6.76 -0.72 4.02
N GLN A 59 7.40 0.37 4.44
CA GLN A 59 7.34 0.86 5.81
C GLN A 59 6.23 1.88 5.89
N PHE A 60 5.32 1.71 6.84
CA PHE A 60 4.22 2.62 7.11
C PHE A 60 4.48 3.34 8.43
N SER A 61 4.64 4.65 8.40
CA SER A 61 4.86 5.48 9.58
C SER A 61 3.60 6.28 9.91
N LEU A 62 3.10 6.08 11.13
CA LEU A 62 1.95 6.80 11.68
C LEU A 62 2.43 8.06 12.37
N PHE A 63 1.75 9.17 12.09
CA PHE A 63 2.01 10.47 12.70
C PHE A 63 0.72 11.04 13.26
N GLU A 64 0.84 11.72 14.39
CA GLU A 64 -0.16 12.63 14.91
C GLU A 64 0.21 14.06 14.53
N ILE A 65 -0.77 14.83 14.06
CA ILE A 65 -0.56 16.25 13.76
C ILE A 65 -1.02 17.05 14.97
N ILE A 66 -0.07 17.66 15.67
CA ILE A 66 -0.34 18.50 16.84
C ILE A 66 0.14 19.91 16.52
N SER A 67 -0.81 20.85 16.47
CA SER A 67 -0.56 22.24 16.06
C SER A 67 0.05 22.32 14.65
N GLN A 68 1.35 22.61 14.54
CA GLN A 68 2.08 22.67 13.26
C GLN A 68 3.20 21.61 13.15
N SER A 69 3.18 20.60 14.02
CA SER A 69 4.19 19.55 14.09
C SER A 69 3.59 18.18 13.82
N ALA A 70 4.35 17.34 13.12
CA ALA A 70 4.02 15.92 12.94
C ALA A 70 4.84 15.08 13.93
N VAL A 71 4.17 14.45 14.89
CA VAL A 71 4.79 13.61 15.92
C VAL A 71 4.70 12.15 15.49
N PRO A 72 5.82 11.42 15.33
CA PRO A 72 5.78 10.00 15.00
C PRO A 72 5.22 9.18 16.17
N LEU A 73 4.29 8.26 15.88
CA LEU A 73 3.65 7.42 16.89
C LEU A 73 4.08 5.95 16.79
N ALA A 74 4.03 5.40 15.59
CA ALA A 74 4.25 3.98 15.36
C ALA A 74 4.73 3.72 13.93
N THR A 75 5.37 2.58 13.73
CA THR A 75 5.79 2.10 12.42
C THR A 75 5.37 0.65 12.25
N ALA A 76 4.92 0.28 11.05
CA ALA A 76 4.63 -1.08 10.64
C ALA A 76 5.32 -1.38 9.30
N TYR A 77 5.56 -2.67 9.02
CA TYR A 77 6.16 -3.10 7.75
C TYR A 77 5.23 -4.07 7.05
N SER A 78 5.14 -3.99 5.73
CA SER A 78 4.51 -5.03 4.92
C SER A 78 5.35 -6.30 4.90
N ASP A 79 4.75 -7.37 4.39
CA ASP A 79 5.49 -8.51 3.86
C ASP A 79 6.40 -8.09 2.69
N VAL A 80 7.37 -8.95 2.38
CA VAL A 80 8.24 -8.76 1.21
C VAL A 80 7.41 -8.91 -0.06
N PHE A 81 7.59 -8.00 -1.01
CA PHE A 81 7.03 -8.10 -2.33
C PHE A 81 8.10 -7.90 -3.41
N THR A 82 7.82 -8.41 -4.60
CA THR A 82 8.72 -8.34 -5.76
C THR A 82 8.21 -7.32 -6.78
N VAL A 83 9.11 -6.45 -7.22
CA VAL A 83 8.90 -5.57 -8.37
C VAL A 83 9.53 -6.23 -9.58
N TYR A 84 8.68 -6.75 -10.47
CA TYR A 84 9.10 -7.54 -11.61
C TYR A 84 9.51 -6.66 -12.81
N PRO A 85 10.48 -7.10 -13.62
CA PRO A 85 10.64 -6.58 -14.97
C PRO A 85 9.37 -6.86 -15.80
N PRO A 86 9.07 -6.05 -16.83
CA PRO A 86 7.84 -6.20 -17.63
C PRO A 86 7.61 -7.61 -18.20
N LYS A 87 8.68 -8.32 -18.58
CA LYS A 87 8.60 -9.67 -19.16
C LYS A 87 8.26 -10.76 -18.15
N LEU A 88 8.51 -10.55 -16.87
CA LEU A 88 8.27 -11.53 -15.79
C LEU A 88 7.08 -11.13 -14.92
N PHE A 89 6.39 -10.04 -15.27
CA PHE A 89 5.27 -9.55 -14.48
C PHE A 89 4.09 -10.54 -14.59
N PRO A 90 3.61 -11.13 -13.47
CA PRO A 90 2.58 -12.17 -13.49
C PRO A 90 1.18 -11.64 -13.81
N GLY A 91 1.03 -10.34 -14.03
CA GLY A 91 -0.26 -9.67 -14.15
C GLY A 91 -0.77 -9.12 -12.82
N MET A 92 -1.85 -8.34 -12.90
CA MET A 92 -2.50 -7.79 -11.71
C MET A 92 -3.49 -8.82 -11.16
N ALA A 93 -3.46 -9.05 -9.85
CA ALA A 93 -4.51 -9.78 -9.16
C ALA A 93 -5.87 -9.07 -9.30
N GLU A 94 -6.96 -9.84 -9.21
CA GLU A 94 -8.28 -9.26 -9.02
C GLU A 94 -8.37 -8.52 -7.67
N SER A 95 -9.33 -7.60 -7.55
CA SER A 95 -9.56 -6.95 -6.26
C SER A 95 -9.98 -7.96 -5.21
N THR A 96 -9.52 -7.82 -3.97
CA THR A 96 -9.97 -8.68 -2.87
C THR A 96 -11.38 -8.28 -2.42
N PHE A 97 -12.01 -9.11 -1.57
CA PHE A 97 -13.27 -8.74 -0.92
C PHE A 97 -13.13 -7.43 -0.14
N LEU A 98 -12.05 -7.28 0.64
CA LEU A 98 -11.80 -6.07 1.42
C LEU A 98 -11.65 -4.82 0.53
N SER A 99 -10.91 -4.92 -0.58
CA SER A 99 -10.79 -3.82 -1.54
C SER A 99 -12.12 -3.40 -2.15
N ARG A 100 -12.99 -4.36 -2.47
CA ARG A 100 -14.35 -4.07 -2.98
C ARG A 100 -15.21 -3.41 -1.91
N SER A 101 -15.25 -3.98 -0.70
CA SER A 101 -16.01 -3.44 0.43
C SER A 101 -15.60 -1.99 0.75
N PHE A 102 -14.30 -1.70 0.80
CA PHE A 102 -13.83 -0.33 1.04
C PHE A 102 -14.15 0.62 -0.11
N SER A 103 -14.12 0.14 -1.36
CA SER A 103 -14.55 0.93 -2.52
C SER A 103 -16.05 1.27 -2.46
N ASP A 104 -16.89 0.31 -2.08
CA ASP A 104 -18.34 0.52 -1.92
C ASP A 104 -18.66 1.51 -0.79
N GLN A 105 -17.75 1.63 0.19
CA GLN A 105 -17.80 2.61 1.27
C GLN A 105 -17.17 3.97 0.89
N GLY A 106 -16.79 4.17 -0.38
CA GLY A 106 -16.34 5.47 -0.91
C GLY A 106 -14.82 5.67 -0.94
N VAL A 107 -14.01 4.68 -0.57
CA VAL A 107 -12.55 4.76 -0.73
C VAL A 107 -12.19 4.65 -2.21
N ARG A 108 -11.31 5.53 -2.69
CA ARG A 108 -10.87 5.52 -4.10
C ARG A 108 -9.91 4.36 -4.39
N ILE A 109 -10.48 3.19 -4.68
CA ILE A 109 -9.73 1.97 -5.03
C ILE A 109 -10.14 1.54 -6.44
N ARG A 110 -9.17 1.25 -7.31
CA ARG A 110 -9.47 0.73 -8.66
C ARG A 110 -9.90 -0.73 -8.55
N ILE A 111 -11.18 -1.00 -8.82
CA ILE A 111 -11.72 -2.36 -8.81
C ILE A 111 -11.43 -3.09 -10.12
N ARG A 112 -10.82 -4.27 -10.02
CA ARG A 112 -10.56 -5.21 -11.12
C ARG A 112 -11.38 -6.48 -10.90
N LYS A 113 -12.15 -6.89 -11.92
CA LYS A 113 -12.88 -8.17 -11.95
C LYS A 113 -12.07 -9.18 -12.77
N GLU A 114 -12.11 -10.45 -12.38
CA GLU A 114 -11.53 -11.53 -13.19
C GLU A 114 -12.15 -11.52 -14.61
N HIS A 115 -11.31 -11.63 -15.64
CA HIS A 115 -11.81 -11.98 -16.96
C HIS A 115 -12.07 -13.48 -16.94
N ARG A 116 -13.35 -13.85 -16.89
CA ARG A 116 -13.77 -15.25 -16.99
C ARG A 116 -13.24 -15.81 -18.32
N SER A 117 -12.12 -16.53 -18.28
CA SER A 117 -11.67 -17.34 -19.40
C SER A 117 -12.79 -18.33 -19.69
N LYS A 118 -13.50 -18.14 -20.81
CA LYS A 118 -14.44 -19.15 -21.29
C LYS A 118 -13.62 -20.41 -21.58
N VAL A 119 -13.80 -21.41 -20.72
CA VAL A 119 -13.48 -22.81 -21.06
C VAL A 119 -14.45 -23.26 -22.13
#